data_AF-A0A4Y6UHC6-F1
#
_entry.id   AF-A0A4Y6UHC6-F1
#
_cell.length_a   1.000
_cell.length_b   1.000
_cell.length_c   1.000
_cell.angle_alpha   90.00
_cell.angle_beta   90.00
_cell.angle_gamma   90.00
#
_symmetry.space_group_name_H-M   'P 1'
#
loop_
_entity.id
_entity.type
_entity.pdbx_description
1 polymer ?
#
loop_
_entity_poly.entity_id
_entity_poly.type
_entity_poly.pdbx_seq_one_letter_code
_entity_poly.pdbx_strand_id
1 'polypeptide(L)'
;MSAYIIFRQNEVTDPVEFKHYTDNVAQTLQGTSAKVLSLYGKHENLEGKETEGVVVLEFPTMDDARAWYHGSAYQNVVKHRWKAASFDVVLVEGV
;
A
#
# COMPACT_ATOMS: atom_id res chain seq x y z
N MET A 1 -4.98 -19.36 0.39
CA MET A 1 -3.92 -19.08 -0.61
C MET A 1 -3.25 -17.77 -0.22
N SER A 2 -2.07 -17.45 -0.76
CA SER A 2 -1.44 -16.14 -0.51
C SER A 2 -2.39 -15.01 -0.94
N ALA A 3 -2.26 -13.85 -0.33
CA ALA A 3 -3.03 -12.67 -0.69
C ALA A 3 -2.12 -11.49 -1.01
N TYR A 4 -2.59 -10.57 -1.85
CA TYR A 4 -1.81 -9.43 -2.30
C TYR A 4 -2.59 -8.13 -2.12
N ILE A 5 -1.94 -7.13 -1.53
CA ILE A 5 -2.44 -5.75 -1.60
C ILE A 5 -1.59 -5.00 -2.62
N ILE A 6 -2.25 -4.49 -3.66
CA ILE A 6 -1.63 -3.73 -4.74
C ILE A 6 -2.06 -2.28 -4.58
N PHE A 7 -1.09 -1.39 -4.43
CA PHE A 7 -1.29 0.06 -4.37
C PHE A 7 -0.79 0.66 -5.68
N ARG A 8 -1.66 1.42 -6.35
CA ARG A 8 -1.30 2.31 -7.46
C ARG A 8 -1.40 3.74 -6.97
N GLN A 9 -0.28 4.44 -6.90
CA GLN A 9 -0.25 5.87 -6.58
C GLN A 9 -0.66 6.65 -7.83
N ASN A 10 -1.70 7.46 -7.72
CA ASN A 10 -2.18 8.26 -8.83
C ASN A 10 -1.58 9.67 -8.80
N GLU A 11 -1.58 10.33 -7.64
CA GLU A 11 -0.99 11.65 -7.47
C GLU A 11 -0.66 11.93 -5.99
N VAL A 12 0.30 12.83 -5.74
CA VAL A 12 0.56 13.42 -4.42
C VAL A 12 0.28 14.92 -4.45
N THR A 13 -0.73 15.36 -3.71
CA THR A 13 -1.16 16.77 -3.63
C THR A 13 -0.50 17.52 -2.48
N ASP A 14 -0.08 16.83 -1.41
CA ASP A 14 0.60 17.43 -0.27
C ASP A 14 1.84 16.58 0.12
N PRO A 15 3.03 16.93 -0.40
CA PRO A 15 4.25 16.18 -0.10
C PRO A 15 4.63 16.16 1.38
N VAL A 16 4.25 17.17 2.16
CA VAL A 16 4.60 17.26 3.60
C VAL A 16 3.73 16.30 4.39
N GLU A 17 2.41 16.31 4.17
CA GLU A 17 1.49 15.36 4.81
C GLU A 17 1.74 13.93 4.33
N PHE A 18 2.11 13.73 3.05
CA PHE A 18 2.47 12.41 2.53
C PHE A 18 3.73 11.86 3.20
N LYS A 19 4.70 12.72 3.54
CA LYS A 19 5.90 12.32 4.28
C LYS A 19 5.56 11.73 5.66
N HIS A 20 4.56 12.28 6.35
CA HIS A 20 4.09 11.71 7.62
C HIS A 20 3.56 10.28 7.44
N TYR A 21 2.91 9.97 6.31
CA TYR A 21 2.54 8.60 5.99
C TYR A 21 3.78 7.72 5.73
N THR A 22 4.69 8.13 4.86
CA THR A 22 5.83 7.29 4.44
C THR A 22 6.82 7.02 5.56
N ASP A 23 7.01 7.97 6.48
CA ASP A 23 7.89 7.82 7.63
C ASP A 23 7.39 6.78 8.65
N ASN A 24 6.07 6.55 8.70
CA ASN A 24 5.44 5.73 9.74
C ASN A 24 4.89 4.38 9.23
N VAL A 25 4.54 4.27 7.94
CA VAL A 25 3.86 3.08 7.41
C VAL A 25 4.69 1.80 7.55
N ALA A 26 6.02 1.88 7.42
CA ALA A 26 6.91 0.72 7.55
C ALA A 26 6.82 0.05 8.93
N GLN A 27 6.57 0.83 9.99
CA GLN A 27 6.42 0.29 11.35
C GLN A 27 5.16 -0.59 11.48
N THR A 28 4.12 -0.31 10.70
CA THR A 28 2.86 -1.06 10.74
C THR A 28 2.99 -2.47 10.18
N LEU A 29 4.04 -2.73 9.38
CA LEU A 29 4.35 -4.05 8.82
C LEU A 29 5.25 -4.88 9.72
N GLN A 30 5.90 -4.27 10.72
CA GLN A 30 6.77 -4.99 11.64
C GLN A 30 5.97 -6.02 12.45
N GLY A 31 6.50 -7.24 12.52
CA GLY A 31 5.84 -8.36 13.21
C GLY A 31 4.71 -9.02 12.42
N THR A 32 4.34 -8.48 11.24
CA THR A 32 3.46 -9.18 10.30
C THR A 32 4.26 -10.18 9.47
N SER A 33 3.57 -11.16 8.87
CA SER A 33 4.16 -12.06 7.87
C SER A 33 4.16 -11.47 6.46
N ALA A 34 3.97 -10.15 6.32
CA ALA A 34 3.92 -9.49 5.03
C ALA A 34 5.29 -9.45 4.36
N LYS A 35 5.34 -9.66 3.04
CA LYS A 35 6.52 -9.45 2.21
C LYS A 35 6.29 -8.27 1.29
N VAL A 36 7.30 -7.40 1.16
CA VAL A 36 7.31 -6.33 0.17
C VAL A 36 7.86 -6.91 -1.13
N LEU A 37 7.02 -7.04 -2.15
CA LEU A 37 7.41 -7.57 -3.46
C LEU A 37 7.82 -6.46 -4.44
N SER A 38 7.20 -5.29 -4.32
CA SER A 38 7.57 -4.09 -5.08
C SER A 38 7.34 -2.85 -4.22
N LEU A 39 8.24 -1.87 -4.32
CA LEU A 39 8.17 -0.61 -3.60
C LEU A 39 8.72 0.51 -4.50
N TYR A 40 7.84 1.12 -5.31
CA TYR A 40 8.20 2.20 -6.23
C TYR A 40 9.37 1.87 -7.18
N GLY A 41 9.49 0.60 -7.57
CA GLY A 41 10.46 0.18 -8.57
C GLY A 41 10.15 0.72 -9.97
N LYS A 42 11.06 0.50 -10.92
CA LYS A 42 10.81 0.80 -12.34
C LYS A 42 9.54 0.08 -12.78
N HIS A 43 8.60 0.85 -13.33
CA HIS A 43 7.33 0.34 -13.83
C HIS A 43 7.03 0.98 -15.19
N GLU A 44 6.12 0.35 -15.91
CA GLU A 44 5.64 0.79 -17.23
C GLU A 44 4.13 0.62 -17.24
N ASN A 45 3.42 1.65 -17.70
CA ASN A 45 1.98 1.58 -17.89
C ASN A 45 1.72 1.03 -19.28
N LEU A 46 1.33 -0.25 -19.36
CA LEU A 46 1.02 -0.90 -20.64
C LEU A 46 -0.28 -0.37 -21.24
N GLU A 47 -1.30 -0.15 -20.39
CA GLU A 47 -2.61 0.37 -20.78
C GLU A 47 -3.23 1.20 -19.63
N GLY A 48 -4.16 2.10 -19.96
CA GLY A 48 -4.93 2.88 -18.99
C GLY A 48 -4.25 4.17 -18.50
N LYS A 49 -4.74 4.72 -17.38
CA LYS A 49 -4.20 5.96 -16.79
C LYS A 49 -2.84 5.70 -16.16
N GLU A 50 -1.93 6.65 -16.36
CA GLU A 50 -0.61 6.62 -15.74
C GLU A 50 -0.68 6.57 -14.21
N THR A 51 0.21 5.78 -13.61
CA THR A 51 0.48 5.76 -12.18
C THR A 51 1.85 6.37 -11.92
N GLU A 52 2.01 7.08 -10.80
CA GLU A 52 3.31 7.60 -10.36
C GLU A 52 4.14 6.53 -9.65
N GLY A 53 3.51 5.45 -9.20
CA GLY A 53 4.17 4.43 -8.40
C GLY A 53 3.31 3.22 -8.08
N VAL A 54 3.97 2.06 -7.91
CA VAL A 54 3.31 0.81 -7.55
C VAL A 54 3.97 0.19 -6.32
N VAL A 55 3.16 -0.26 -5.37
CA VAL A 55 3.59 -1.09 -4.23
C VAL A 55 2.81 -2.39 -4.23
N VAL A 56 3.51 -3.51 -4.05
CA VAL A 56 2.88 -4.84 -3.95
C VAL A 56 3.33 -5.47 -2.65
N LEU A 57 2.36 -5.80 -1.79
CA LEU A 57 2.56 -6.54 -0.56
C LEU A 57 1.94 -7.94 -0.69
N GLU A 58 2.67 -8.96 -0.27
CA GLU A 58 2.16 -10.35 -0.14
C GLU A 58 1.91 -10.68 1.33
N PHE A 59 0.79 -11.34 1.62
CA PHE A 59 0.41 -11.88 2.91
C PHE A 59 0.13 -13.39 2.78
N PRO A 60 0.25 -14.18 3.87
CA PRO A 60 -0.04 -15.62 3.83
C PRO A 60 -1.50 -15.94 3.48
N THR A 61 -2.44 -15.10 3.93
CA THR A 61 -3.88 -15.26 3.68
C THR A 61 -4.59 -13.92 3.48
N MET A 62 -5.80 -13.95 2.90
CA MET A 62 -6.69 -12.80 2.80
C MET A 62 -7.02 -12.17 4.15
N ASP A 63 -7.14 -12.99 5.19
CA ASP A 63 -7.49 -12.52 6.52
C ASP A 63 -6.30 -11.84 7.21
N ASP A 64 -5.06 -12.31 6.98
CA ASP A 64 -3.85 -11.61 7.43
C ASP A 64 -3.74 -10.21 6.79
N ALA A 65 -4.01 -10.13 5.48
CA ALA A 65 -3.99 -8.86 4.76
C ALA A 65 -5.06 -7.88 5.28
N ARG A 66 -6.30 -8.37 5.53
CA ARG A 66 -7.38 -7.57 6.13
C ARG A 66 -7.05 -7.14 7.55
N ALA A 67 -6.49 -8.03 8.36
CA ALA A 67 -6.12 -7.75 9.74
C ALA A 67 -5.08 -6.61 9.81
N TRP A 68 -4.09 -6.62 8.91
CA TRP A 68 -3.16 -5.50 8.79
C TRP A 68 -3.85 -4.22 8.30
N TYR A 69 -4.57 -4.28 7.18
CA TYR A 69 -5.14 -3.08 6.54
C TYR A 69 -6.20 -2.40 7.42
N HIS A 70 -7.03 -3.17 8.13
CA HIS A 70 -8.06 -2.64 9.03
C HIS A 70 -7.57 -2.48 10.49
N GLY A 71 -6.36 -2.92 10.79
CA GLY A 71 -5.76 -2.79 12.11
C GLY A 71 -5.52 -1.32 12.50
N SER A 72 -5.65 -1.01 13.79
CA SER A 72 -5.52 0.35 14.31
C SER A 72 -4.17 1.00 13.98
N ALA A 73 -3.08 0.22 13.97
CA ALA A 73 -1.74 0.69 13.62
C ALA A 73 -1.70 1.28 12.19
N TYR A 74 -2.17 0.52 11.19
CA TYR A 74 -2.23 1.03 9.81
C TYR A 74 -3.28 2.13 9.64
N GLN A 75 -4.48 1.95 10.21
CA GLN A 75 -5.57 2.92 10.10
C GLN A 75 -5.24 4.29 10.72
N ASN A 76 -4.35 4.36 11.71
CA ASN A 76 -3.90 5.64 12.24
C ASN A 76 -2.94 6.38 11.31
N VAL A 77 -2.11 5.64 10.57
CA VAL A 77 -1.11 6.22 9.66
C VAL A 77 -1.71 6.54 8.28
N VAL A 78 -2.59 5.68 7.76
CA VAL A 78 -3.17 5.81 6.41
C VAL A 78 -3.99 7.09 6.22
N LYS A 79 -4.52 7.68 7.31
CA LYS A 79 -5.25 8.95 7.29
C LYS A 79 -4.42 10.10 6.71
N HIS A 80 -3.10 10.10 6.90
CA HIS A 80 -2.21 11.07 6.29
C HIS A 80 -2.17 10.90 4.77
N ARG A 81 -2.07 9.65 4.27
CA ARG A 81 -2.12 9.35 2.83
C ARG A 81 -3.43 9.80 2.21
N TRP A 82 -4.57 9.56 2.83
CA TRP A 82 -5.88 9.97 2.29
C TRP A 82 -6.04 11.48 2.11
N LYS A 83 -5.36 12.29 2.92
CA LYS A 83 -5.37 13.75 2.78
C LYS A 83 -4.38 14.26 1.72
N ALA A 84 -3.31 13.50 1.50
CA ALA A 84 -2.12 13.97 0.81
C ALA A 84 -1.93 13.40 -0.59
N ALA A 85 -2.63 12.30 -0.92
CA ALA A 85 -2.41 11.57 -2.16
C ALA A 85 -3.63 10.70 -2.54
N SER A 86 -3.84 10.53 -3.84
CA SER A 86 -4.87 9.61 -4.36
C SER A 86 -4.24 8.28 -4.78
N PHE A 87 -4.90 7.18 -4.44
CA PHE A 87 -4.42 5.83 -4.67
C PHE A 87 -5.58 4.92 -5.06
N ASP A 88 -5.34 4.02 -6.01
CA ASP A 88 -6.17 2.83 -6.21
C ASP A 88 -5.56 1.68 -5.43
N VAL A 89 -6.35 1.01 -4.59
CA VAL A 89 -5.88 -0.08 -3.74
C VAL A 89 -6.81 -1.26 -3.87
N VAL A 90 -6.25 -2.43 -4.18
CA VAL A 90 -7.01 -3.69 -4.27
C VAL A 90 -6.34 -4.77 -3.43
N LEU A 91 -7.18 -5.54 -2.73
CA LEU A 91 -6.80 -6.79 -2.07
C LEU A 91 -7.30 -7.95 -2.94
N VAL A 92 -6.40 -8.84 -3.32
CA VAL A 92 -6.70 -10.00 -4.17
C VAL A 92 -6.14 -11.29 -3.58
N GLU A 93 -6.83 -12.39 -3.77
CA GLU A 93 -6.31 -13.73 -3.44
C GLU A 93 -5.46 -14.25 -4.60
N GLY A 94 -4.35 -14.91 -4.29
CA GLY A 94 -3.52 -15.64 -5.23
C GLY A 94 -4.13 -16.98 -5.65
N VAL A 95 -3.56 -17.56 -6.71
CA VAL A 95 -3.91 -18.90 -7.21
C VAL A 95 -3.00 -19.98 -6.64
#